data_AF-A0AAD4T9Z5-F1
#
_entry.id   AF-A0AAD4T9Z5-F1
#
_cell.length_a   1.000
_cell.length_b   1.000
_cell.length_c   1.000
_cell.angle_alpha   90.00
_cell.angle_beta   90.00
_cell.angle_gamma   90.00
#
_symmetry.space_group_name_H-M   'P 1'
#
loop_
_entity.id
_entity.type
_entity.pdbx_description
1 polymer ?
#
loop_
_entity_poly.entity_id
_entity_poly.type
_entity_poly.pdbx_seq_one_letter_code
_entity_poly.pdbx_strand_id
1 'polypeptide(L)'
;MSSSNYNKLLRFSLTHLRSVFPPSSSEQDETHYQHGIPGIPTDGRVVLLKNSNNGAQIYLVGTVHISEQSAETVEKVIDYVRPDVVAVELCKGRAEGIVDWKPEDDSLYKLFRESMRAPGGLCMKIGIFFLSCCYRRLHADGTFPGLEFKVAIEESSRVGATYFCIDQDSDVTLQQVSKVFSFNSLWKVYTRILDELKKPRQMIQHHTDSINVEYTRSLVKEMGSYQKKLWPEF
;
A
#
# COMPACT_ATOMS: atom_id res chain seq x y z
N MET A 1 -20.17 -43.77 -8.02
CA MET A 1 -20.91 -42.49 -8.17
C MET A 1 -20.41 -41.55 -7.07
N SER A 2 -19.22 -40.99 -7.27
CA SER A 2 -18.94 -39.59 -7.67
C SER A 2 -19.51 -38.56 -6.69
N SER A 3 -18.64 -38.05 -5.82
CA SER A 3 -18.87 -36.81 -5.08
C SER A 3 -17.66 -35.88 -5.24
N SER A 4 -17.92 -34.81 -5.98
CA SER A 4 -17.51 -33.43 -5.74
C SER A 4 -16.02 -33.05 -5.75
N ASN A 5 -15.64 -32.50 -6.90
CA ASN A 5 -14.48 -31.65 -7.17
C ASN A 5 -14.50 -30.34 -6.36
N TYR A 6 -13.71 -30.22 -5.29
CA TYR A 6 -13.24 -28.93 -4.79
C TYR A 6 -11.91 -29.13 -4.05
N ASN A 7 -10.80 -29.18 -4.79
CA ASN A 7 -9.45 -28.98 -4.26
C ASN A 7 -8.47 -28.80 -5.42
N LYS A 8 -8.63 -27.73 -6.19
CA LYS A 8 -7.61 -27.27 -7.14
C LYS A 8 -7.24 -25.83 -6.83
N LEU A 9 -6.72 -25.62 -5.61
CA LEU A 9 -6.01 -24.40 -5.27
C LEU A 9 -4.72 -24.37 -6.08
N LEU A 10 -4.60 -23.36 -6.95
CA LEU A 10 -3.39 -23.04 -7.70
C LEU A 10 -2.26 -22.75 -6.71
N ARG A 11 -1.44 -23.76 -6.41
CA ARG A 11 -0.12 -23.57 -5.81
C ARG A 11 0.77 -22.90 -6.86
N PHE A 12 0.85 -21.58 -6.83
CA PHE A 12 1.93 -20.87 -7.52
C PHE A 12 3.24 -21.20 -6.79
N SER A 13 4.00 -22.15 -7.35
CA SER A 13 5.34 -22.47 -6.88
C SER A 13 6.27 -21.34 -7.27
N LEU A 14 6.91 -20.70 -6.29
CA LEU A 14 7.95 -19.68 -6.47
C LEU A 14 9.13 -20.16 -7.34
N THR A 15 9.25 -21.47 -7.58
CA THR A 15 10.25 -22.04 -8.49
C THR A 15 9.97 -21.75 -9.97
N HIS A 16 8.71 -21.49 -10.38
CA HIS A 16 8.36 -21.17 -11.77
C HIS A 16 8.61 -19.69 -12.15
N LEU A 17 8.72 -18.77 -11.19
CA LEU A 17 9.04 -17.37 -11.49
C LEU A 17 10.49 -17.18 -11.93
N ARG A 18 11.39 -18.11 -11.56
CA ARG A 18 12.82 -18.02 -11.89
C ARG A 18 13.14 -18.39 -13.34
N SER A 19 12.25 -19.12 -14.02
CA SER A 19 12.40 -19.45 -15.45
C SER A 19 11.75 -18.43 -16.38
N VAL A 20 10.88 -17.56 -15.87
CA VAL A 20 10.24 -16.46 -16.62
C VAL A 20 11.15 -15.22 -16.65
N PHE A 21 12.01 -15.05 -15.64
CA PHE A 21 12.97 -13.95 -15.55
C PHE A 21 14.40 -14.50 -15.52
N PRO A 22 15.10 -14.58 -16.67
CA PRO A 22 16.53 -14.87 -16.65
C PRO A 22 17.27 -13.75 -15.89
N PRO A 23 18.39 -14.05 -15.21
CA PRO A 23 19.19 -13.01 -14.58
C PRO A 23 19.72 -12.07 -15.65
N SER A 24 19.35 -10.78 -15.57
CA SER A 24 19.81 -9.74 -16.48
C SER A 24 21.32 -9.61 -16.37
N SER A 25 22.03 -9.99 -17.43
CA SER A 25 23.41 -9.59 -17.67
C SER A 25 23.50 -8.07 -17.78
N SER A 26 24.51 -7.54 -17.12
CA SER A 26 25.08 -6.19 -17.18
C SER A 26 24.66 -5.29 -18.34
N GLU A 27 24.29 -4.05 -17.97
CA GLU A 27 24.57 -2.80 -18.68
C GLU A 27 24.17 -2.75 -20.17
N GLN A 28 22.86 -2.55 -20.45
CA GLN A 28 22.31 -1.83 -21.62
C GLN A 28 20.80 -2.11 -21.74
N ASP A 29 19.94 -1.51 -20.90
CA ASP A 29 18.50 -1.53 -21.16
C ASP A 29 17.79 -0.32 -20.51
N GLU A 30 18.18 0.89 -20.91
CA GLU A 30 17.58 2.15 -20.42
C GLU A 30 16.34 2.62 -21.19
N THR A 31 15.78 1.85 -22.12
CA THR A 31 14.68 2.33 -22.97
C THR A 31 13.63 1.26 -23.28
N HIS A 32 12.71 1.00 -22.36
CA HIS A 32 11.49 0.22 -22.70
C HIS A 32 10.16 0.81 -22.21
N TYR A 33 10.15 2.03 -21.66
CA TYR A 33 8.90 2.70 -21.29
C TYR A 33 8.42 3.57 -22.45
N GLN A 34 7.30 3.18 -23.07
CA GLN A 34 6.66 4.03 -24.08
C GLN A 34 6.24 5.36 -23.45
N HIS A 35 6.75 6.43 -24.03
CA HIS A 35 6.66 7.78 -23.51
C HIS A 35 5.23 8.33 -23.48
N GLY A 36 4.86 8.83 -22.30
CA GLY A 36 4.06 10.05 -22.13
C GLY A 36 2.56 9.87 -22.20
N ILE A 37 1.95 9.45 -21.09
CA ILE A 37 0.58 9.90 -20.81
C ILE A 37 0.65 11.41 -20.56
N PRO A 38 -0.07 12.26 -21.33
CA PRO A 38 -0.05 13.71 -21.14
C PRO A 38 -0.36 14.09 -19.70
N GLY A 39 0.50 14.91 -19.09
CA GLY A 39 0.32 15.38 -17.71
C GLY A 39 0.80 14.42 -16.62
N ILE A 40 1.43 13.29 -16.97
CA ILE A 40 2.03 12.35 -16.01
C ILE A 40 3.57 12.43 -16.09
N PRO A 41 4.27 12.61 -14.95
CA PRO A 41 5.72 12.59 -14.91
C PRO A 41 6.30 11.28 -15.47
N THR A 42 7.37 11.37 -16.25
CA THR A 42 8.11 10.19 -16.76
C THR A 42 9.19 9.76 -15.77
N ASP A 43 8.88 9.74 -14.48
CA ASP A 43 9.79 9.43 -13.38
C ASP A 43 9.90 7.92 -13.08
N GLY A 44 9.29 7.09 -13.93
CA GLY A 44 9.29 5.63 -13.79
C GLY A 44 8.24 5.09 -12.81
N ARG A 45 7.37 5.93 -12.22
CA ARG A 45 6.25 5.45 -11.39
C ARG A 45 5.16 4.74 -12.20
N VAL A 46 5.02 5.07 -13.48
CA VAL A 46 4.07 4.41 -14.39
C VAL A 46 4.83 3.59 -15.41
N VAL A 47 4.61 2.28 -15.37
CA VAL A 47 5.27 1.29 -16.22
C VAL A 47 4.24 0.59 -17.09
N LEU A 48 4.43 0.64 -18.41
CA LEU A 48 3.63 -0.12 -19.37
C LEU A 48 4.27 -1.48 -19.64
N LEU A 49 3.58 -2.54 -19.26
CA LEU A 49 3.91 -3.92 -19.60
C LEU A 49 3.01 -4.39 -20.73
N LYS A 50 3.60 -4.97 -21.78
CA LYS A 50 2.86 -5.50 -22.93
C LYS A 50 3.05 -7.00 -23.04
N ASN A 51 1.96 -7.71 -23.25
CA ASN A 51 1.98 -9.13 -23.54
C ASN A 51 2.06 -9.34 -25.07
N SER A 52 3.21 -9.82 -25.55
CA SER A 52 3.45 -10.04 -26.98
C SER A 52 2.54 -11.10 -27.61
N ASN A 53 1.95 -12.00 -26.82
CA ASN A 53 1.15 -13.12 -27.34
C ASN A 53 -0.31 -12.76 -27.61
N ASN A 54 -0.89 -11.85 -26.81
CA ASN A 54 -2.31 -11.48 -26.91
C ASN A 54 -2.54 -9.96 -26.99
N GLY A 55 -1.49 -9.15 -26.97
CA GLY A 55 -1.57 -7.70 -27.05
C GLY A 55 -2.07 -7.00 -25.78
N ALA A 56 -2.29 -7.75 -24.68
CA ALA A 56 -2.76 -7.18 -23.42
C ALA A 56 -1.74 -6.17 -22.86
N GLN A 57 -2.26 -5.09 -22.28
CA GLN A 57 -1.46 -4.01 -21.71
C GLN A 57 -1.75 -3.89 -20.23
N ILE A 58 -0.71 -3.74 -19.42
CA ILE A 58 -0.81 -3.51 -17.98
C ILE A 58 -0.05 -2.23 -17.66
N TYR A 59 -0.75 -1.26 -17.09
CA TYR A 59 -0.14 -0.05 -16.53
C TYR A 59 0.07 -0.27 -15.03
N LEU A 60 1.32 -0.49 -14.64
CA LEU A 60 1.70 -0.62 -13.24
C LEU A 60 2.01 0.78 -12.69
N VAL A 61 1.25 1.22 -11.69
CA VAL A 61 1.38 2.55 -11.07
C VAL A 61 1.92 2.38 -9.66
N GLY A 62 3.15 2.83 -9.43
CA GLY A 62 3.76 2.90 -8.11
C GLY A 62 3.23 4.11 -7.33
N THR A 63 2.64 3.87 -6.16
CA THR A 63 2.05 4.91 -5.31
C THR A 63 2.73 5.00 -3.96
N VAL A 64 2.54 6.14 -3.30
CA VAL A 64 2.90 6.35 -1.89
C VAL A 64 1.62 6.69 -1.15
N HIS A 65 1.24 5.87 -0.17
CA HIS A 65 -0.08 5.93 0.49
C HIS A 65 -0.39 7.24 1.22
N ILE A 66 0.57 8.15 1.40
CA ILE A 66 0.38 9.43 2.09
C ILE A 66 0.57 10.63 1.14
N SER A 67 0.59 10.40 -0.17
CA SER A 67 0.93 11.41 -1.18
C SER A 67 -0.28 11.74 -2.06
N GLU A 68 -0.75 12.99 -2.01
CA GLU A 68 -1.81 13.50 -2.90
C GLU A 68 -1.41 13.37 -4.38
N GLN A 69 -0.13 13.57 -4.70
CA GLN A 69 0.39 13.40 -6.06
C GLN A 69 0.20 11.96 -6.59
N SER A 70 0.21 10.96 -5.70
CA SER A 70 -0.07 9.57 -6.09
C SER A 70 -1.53 9.42 -6.53
N ALA A 71 -2.47 10.04 -5.81
CA ALA A 71 -3.88 10.03 -6.16
C ALA A 71 -4.14 10.76 -7.50
N GLU A 72 -3.56 11.94 -7.70
CA GLU A 72 -3.64 12.67 -8.98
C GLU A 72 -3.06 11.85 -10.15
N THR A 73 -1.96 11.13 -9.91
CA THR A 73 -1.35 10.28 -10.94
C THR A 73 -2.29 9.14 -11.31
N VAL A 74 -2.88 8.48 -10.32
CA VAL A 74 -3.87 7.40 -10.54
C VAL A 74 -5.07 7.90 -11.35
N GLU A 75 -5.64 9.05 -10.97
CA GLU A 75 -6.76 9.69 -11.70
C GLU A 75 -6.40 9.91 -13.18
N LYS A 76 -5.26 10.58 -13.44
CA LYS A 76 -4.79 10.87 -14.80
C LYS A 76 -4.53 9.60 -15.61
N VAL A 77 -3.96 8.56 -15.01
CA VAL A 77 -3.73 7.28 -15.70
C VAL A 77 -5.08 6.67 -16.10
N ILE A 78 -6.03 6.57 -15.17
CA ILE A 78 -7.32 5.93 -15.43
C ILE A 78 -8.13 6.70 -16.47
N ASP A 79 -8.19 8.03 -16.37
CA ASP A 79 -8.93 8.86 -17.32
C ASP A 79 -8.35 8.77 -18.74
N TYR A 80 -7.01 8.78 -18.86
CA TYR A 80 -6.35 8.71 -20.16
C TYR A 80 -6.39 7.30 -20.77
N VAL A 81 -6.05 6.27 -20.01
CA VAL A 81 -5.95 4.89 -20.50
C VAL A 81 -7.33 4.28 -20.73
N ARG A 82 -8.32 4.67 -19.92
CA ARG A 82 -9.68 4.08 -19.89
C ARG A 82 -9.61 2.55 -19.86
N PRO A 83 -9.01 1.95 -18.82
CA PRO A 83 -8.78 0.50 -18.78
C PRO A 83 -10.08 -0.29 -18.67
N ASP A 84 -10.07 -1.55 -19.12
CA ASP A 84 -11.18 -2.48 -18.87
C ASP A 84 -11.27 -2.86 -17.38
N VAL A 85 -10.12 -2.93 -16.71
CA VAL A 85 -9.97 -3.41 -15.34
C VAL A 85 -8.97 -2.56 -14.54
N VAL A 86 -9.30 -2.26 -13.29
CA VAL A 86 -8.40 -1.62 -12.31
C VAL A 86 -8.14 -2.56 -11.14
N ALA A 87 -6.90 -2.99 -10.96
CA ALA A 87 -6.51 -3.82 -9.81
C ALA A 87 -5.83 -2.95 -8.73
N VAL A 88 -6.34 -2.99 -7.50
CA VAL A 88 -5.81 -2.20 -6.37
C VAL A 88 -5.16 -3.11 -5.33
N GLU A 89 -3.96 -2.74 -4.87
CA GLU A 89 -3.23 -3.40 -3.77
C GLU A 89 -3.88 -3.09 -2.42
N LEU A 90 -5.15 -3.48 -2.28
CA LEU A 90 -5.96 -3.27 -1.10
C LEU A 90 -6.90 -4.46 -0.93
N CYS A 91 -7.23 -4.82 0.31
CA CYS A 91 -8.20 -5.87 0.59
C CYS A 91 -9.62 -5.30 0.66
N LYS A 92 -10.64 -6.15 0.45
CA LYS A 92 -12.04 -5.71 0.34
C LYS A 92 -12.52 -4.91 1.55
N GLY A 93 -12.27 -5.40 2.76
CA GLY A 93 -12.70 -4.69 3.97
C GLY A 93 -12.05 -3.31 4.14
N ARG A 94 -10.80 -3.14 3.70
CA ARG A 94 -10.15 -1.82 3.68
C ARG A 94 -10.67 -0.93 2.56
N ALA A 95 -10.98 -1.49 1.39
CA ALA A 95 -11.57 -0.75 0.29
C ALA A 95 -12.93 -0.16 0.69
N GLU A 96 -13.80 -0.98 1.28
CA GLU A 96 -15.09 -0.55 1.84
C GLU A 96 -14.89 0.55 2.88
N GLY A 97 -13.96 0.35 3.82
CA GLY A 97 -13.66 1.33 4.87
C GLY A 97 -13.17 2.68 4.34
N ILE A 98 -12.34 2.70 3.29
CA ILE A 98 -11.81 3.95 2.69
C ILE A 98 -12.89 4.68 1.88
N VAL A 99 -13.73 3.95 1.14
CA VAL A 99 -14.80 4.56 0.32
C VAL A 99 -15.89 5.16 1.22
N ASP A 100 -16.28 4.45 2.27
CA ASP A 100 -17.36 4.87 3.17
C ASP A 100 -16.89 5.78 4.32
N TRP A 101 -15.58 6.07 4.41
CA TRP A 101 -15.01 6.85 5.52
C TRP A 101 -15.63 8.25 5.62
N LYS A 102 -15.96 8.65 6.85
CA LYS A 102 -16.42 10.00 7.18
C LYS A 102 -15.58 10.62 8.30
N PRO A 103 -15.45 11.96 8.36
CA PRO A 103 -14.71 12.62 9.43
C PRO A 103 -15.18 12.26 10.86
N GLU A 104 -16.46 11.93 11.03
CA GLU A 104 -17.01 11.51 12.33
C GLU A 104 -16.50 10.14 12.79
N ASP A 105 -15.96 9.34 11.87
CA ASP A 105 -15.45 8.00 12.15
C ASP A 105 -14.16 8.03 12.97
N ASP A 106 -13.46 9.17 12.96
CA ASP A 106 -12.21 9.38 13.69
C ASP A 106 -12.40 9.66 15.19
N SER A 107 -13.61 9.50 15.75
CA SER A 107 -13.82 9.65 17.19
C SER A 107 -12.95 8.66 17.99
N LEU A 108 -12.30 9.12 19.07
CA LEU A 108 -11.38 8.27 19.87
C LEU A 108 -12.07 7.00 20.35
N TYR A 109 -13.34 7.12 20.73
CA TYR A 109 -14.13 5.99 21.19
C TYR A 109 -14.36 4.93 20.10
N LYS A 110 -14.67 5.36 18.86
CA LYS A 110 -14.87 4.46 17.73
C LYS A 110 -13.55 3.78 17.35
N LEU A 111 -12.48 4.56 17.22
CA LEU A 111 -11.13 4.02 16.95
C LEU A 111 -10.70 3.00 18.01
N PHE A 112 -10.93 3.29 19.29
CA PHE A 112 -10.65 2.36 20.39
C PHE A 112 -11.47 1.08 20.26
N ARG A 113 -12.79 1.21 20.06
CA ARG A 113 -13.70 0.08 19.93
C ARG A 113 -13.32 -0.83 18.77
N GLU A 114 -12.98 -0.26 17.61
CA GLU A 114 -12.56 -1.01 16.42
C GLU A 114 -11.23 -1.71 16.63
N SER A 115 -10.26 -1.00 17.22
CA SER A 115 -8.95 -1.58 17.58
C SER A 115 -9.07 -2.76 18.54
N MET A 116 -10.05 -2.74 19.45
CA MET A 116 -10.31 -3.86 20.37
C MET A 116 -10.97 -5.07 19.69
N ARG A 117 -11.61 -4.89 18.52
CA ARG A 117 -12.19 -5.97 17.70
C ARG A 117 -11.18 -6.61 16.76
N ALA A 118 -10.09 -5.92 16.45
CA ALA A 118 -9.03 -6.44 15.61
C ALA A 118 -8.45 -7.76 16.17
N PRO A 119 -7.96 -8.65 15.31
CA PRO A 119 -7.41 -9.92 15.75
C PRO A 119 -6.06 -9.75 16.48
N GLY A 120 -5.73 -10.76 17.29
CA GLY A 120 -4.50 -10.79 18.08
C GLY A 120 -4.69 -10.52 19.57
N GLY A 121 -3.59 -10.54 20.32
CA GLY A 121 -3.59 -10.29 21.76
C GLY A 121 -3.75 -8.81 22.12
N LEU A 122 -3.94 -8.51 23.41
CA LEU A 122 -4.16 -7.15 23.93
C LEU A 122 -3.06 -6.15 23.48
N CYS A 123 -1.79 -6.58 23.45
CA CYS A 123 -0.69 -5.72 23.01
C CYS A 123 -0.85 -5.26 21.55
N MET A 124 -1.26 -6.17 20.66
CA MET A 124 -1.51 -5.85 19.25
C MET A 124 -2.67 -4.88 19.11
N LYS A 125 -3.77 -5.11 19.84
CA LYS A 125 -4.96 -4.23 19.83
C LYS A 125 -4.63 -2.82 20.30
N ILE A 126 -3.80 -2.69 21.34
CA ILE A 126 -3.29 -1.40 21.80
C ILE A 126 -2.40 -0.75 20.73
N GLY A 127 -1.53 -1.52 20.08
CA GLY A 127 -0.68 -1.03 18.98
C GLY A 127 -1.50 -0.51 17.79
N ILE A 128 -2.55 -1.24 17.41
CA ILE A 128 -3.50 -0.82 16.36
C ILE A 128 -4.19 0.49 16.76
N PHE A 129 -4.64 0.60 18.01
CA PHE A 129 -5.26 1.82 18.51
C PHE A 129 -4.31 3.03 18.43
N PHE A 130 -3.04 2.86 18.78
CA PHE A 130 -2.04 3.91 18.62
C PHE A 130 -1.87 4.30 17.15
N LEU A 131 -1.79 3.32 16.25
CA LEU A 131 -1.70 3.58 14.81
C LEU A 131 -2.94 4.32 14.28
N SER A 132 -4.14 3.93 14.70
CA SER A 132 -5.39 4.65 14.39
C SER A 132 -5.36 6.09 14.90
N CYS A 133 -4.80 6.35 16.07
CA CYS A 133 -4.62 7.73 16.57
C CYS A 133 -3.64 8.53 15.70
N CYS A 134 -2.57 7.90 15.19
CA CYS A 134 -1.66 8.52 14.24
C CYS A 134 -2.37 8.85 12.91
N TYR A 135 -3.18 7.95 12.37
CA TYR A 135 -3.96 8.21 11.16
C TYR A 135 -4.96 9.36 11.34
N ARG A 136 -5.70 9.37 12.46
CA ARG A 136 -6.55 10.50 12.83
C ARG A 136 -5.77 11.83 12.86
N ARG A 137 -4.52 11.82 13.33
CA ARG A 137 -3.69 13.02 13.36
C ARG A 137 -3.35 13.48 11.93
N LEU A 138 -2.98 12.55 11.04
CA LEU A 138 -2.74 12.86 9.63
C LEU A 138 -3.97 13.45 8.96
N HIS A 139 -5.17 12.89 9.20
CA HIS A 139 -6.43 13.45 8.70
C HIS A 139 -6.65 14.89 9.19
N ALA A 140 -6.36 15.17 10.46
CA ALA A 140 -6.48 16.52 11.02
C ALA A 140 -5.46 17.51 10.42
N ASP A 141 -4.31 17.01 9.96
CA ASP A 141 -3.28 17.78 9.27
C ASP A 141 -3.53 17.84 7.73
N GLY A 142 -4.65 17.30 7.24
CA GLY A 142 -5.11 17.38 5.85
C GLY A 142 -4.59 16.27 4.93
N THR A 143 -3.79 15.34 5.46
CA THR A 143 -3.30 14.18 4.70
C THR A 143 -4.25 13.00 4.88
N PHE A 144 -4.68 12.39 3.78
CA PHE A 144 -5.60 11.25 3.77
C PHE A 144 -4.89 9.99 3.28
N PRO A 145 -4.42 9.11 4.20
CA PRO A 145 -3.76 7.89 3.81
C PRO A 145 -4.66 6.97 3.00
N GLY A 146 -4.17 6.45 1.88
CA GLY A 146 -4.94 5.59 0.98
C GLY A 146 -5.86 6.33 0.02
N LEU A 147 -5.71 7.66 -0.12
CA LEU A 147 -6.49 8.47 -1.06
C LEU A 147 -6.36 7.96 -2.50
N GLU A 148 -5.18 7.48 -2.89
CA GLU A 148 -4.94 6.88 -4.21
C GLU A 148 -5.82 5.65 -4.49
N PHE A 149 -6.15 4.87 -3.46
CA PHE A 149 -7.05 3.72 -3.61
C PHE A 149 -8.50 4.17 -3.75
N LYS A 150 -8.91 5.18 -2.98
CA LYS A 150 -10.25 5.77 -3.11
C LYS A 150 -10.46 6.29 -4.53
N VAL A 151 -9.52 7.09 -5.01
CA VAL A 151 -9.53 7.64 -6.37
C VAL A 151 -9.52 6.51 -7.41
N ALA A 152 -8.71 5.46 -7.25
CA ALA A 152 -8.73 4.33 -8.17
C ALA A 152 -10.11 3.67 -8.28
N ILE A 153 -10.80 3.48 -7.16
CA ILE A 153 -12.13 2.84 -7.11
C ILE A 153 -13.20 3.76 -7.72
N GLU A 154 -13.22 5.04 -7.35
CA GLU A 154 -14.18 6.03 -7.86
C GLU A 154 -14.00 6.25 -9.37
N GLU A 155 -12.76 6.43 -9.82
CA GLU A 155 -12.43 6.66 -11.22
C GLU A 155 -12.66 5.43 -12.09
N SER A 156 -12.40 4.22 -11.58
CA SER A 156 -12.76 2.98 -12.28
C SER A 156 -14.26 2.93 -12.58
N SER A 157 -15.08 3.31 -11.60
CA SER A 157 -16.54 3.35 -11.74
C SER A 157 -16.97 4.42 -12.73
N ARG A 158 -16.31 5.60 -12.71
CA ARG A 158 -16.59 6.71 -13.63
C ARG A 158 -16.32 6.35 -15.09
N VAL A 159 -15.22 5.65 -15.38
CA VAL A 159 -14.86 5.28 -16.76
C VAL A 159 -15.56 4.00 -17.26
N GLY A 160 -16.25 3.28 -16.36
CA GLY A 160 -16.93 2.01 -16.65
C GLY A 160 -16.02 0.77 -16.55
N ALA A 161 -14.87 0.90 -15.89
CA ALA A 161 -13.94 -0.19 -15.63
C ALA A 161 -14.41 -1.05 -14.44
N THR A 162 -14.08 -2.35 -14.46
CA THR A 162 -14.29 -3.22 -13.29
C THR A 162 -13.09 -3.14 -12.36
N TYR A 163 -13.28 -2.90 -11.06
CA TYR A 163 -12.17 -2.94 -10.11
C TYR A 163 -12.05 -4.26 -9.35
N PHE A 164 -10.81 -4.65 -9.01
CA PHE A 164 -10.51 -5.81 -8.17
C PHE A 164 -9.53 -5.46 -7.05
N CYS A 165 -9.87 -5.90 -5.84
CA CYS A 165 -8.97 -5.91 -4.68
C CYS A 165 -8.03 -7.11 -4.80
N ILE A 166 -6.72 -6.88 -4.89
CA ILE A 166 -5.71 -7.95 -5.10
C ILE A 166 -4.84 -8.25 -3.87
N ASP A 167 -5.11 -7.61 -2.73
CA ASP A 167 -4.40 -7.89 -1.47
C ASP A 167 -5.17 -8.87 -0.57
N GLN A 168 -4.43 -9.55 0.32
CA GLN A 168 -4.97 -10.45 1.32
C GLN A 168 -5.74 -9.70 2.41
N ASP A 169 -6.65 -10.41 3.08
CA ASP A 169 -7.34 -9.86 4.25
C ASP A 169 -6.34 -9.41 5.32
N SER A 170 -6.49 -8.16 5.77
CA SER A 170 -5.63 -7.55 6.78
C SER A 170 -5.69 -8.31 8.10
N ASP A 171 -6.82 -8.94 8.42
CA ASP A 171 -6.95 -9.72 9.64
C ASP A 171 -6.00 -10.92 9.65
N VAL A 172 -5.75 -11.54 8.50
CA VAL A 172 -4.79 -12.64 8.38
C VAL A 172 -3.37 -12.13 8.67
N THR A 173 -3.00 -10.98 8.10
CA THR A 173 -1.70 -10.35 8.35
C THR A 173 -1.55 -9.96 9.83
N LEU A 174 -2.56 -9.31 10.41
CA LEU A 174 -2.56 -8.91 11.82
C LEU A 174 -2.47 -10.12 12.75
N GLN A 175 -3.14 -11.23 12.43
CA GLN A 175 -3.00 -12.48 13.18
C GLN A 175 -1.57 -13.01 13.13
N GLN A 176 -0.93 -13.00 11.96
CA GLN A 176 0.46 -13.46 11.83
C GLN A 176 1.42 -12.56 12.59
N VAL A 177 1.31 -11.24 12.42
CA VAL A 177 2.12 -10.25 13.15
C VAL A 177 1.90 -10.38 14.66
N SER A 178 0.68 -10.64 15.12
CA SER A 178 0.39 -10.79 16.55
C SER A 178 1.14 -11.96 17.23
N LYS A 179 1.59 -12.97 16.46
CA LYS A 179 2.36 -14.10 16.99
C LYS A 179 3.79 -13.71 17.39
N VAL A 180 4.32 -12.67 16.76
CA VAL A 180 5.69 -12.15 17.00
C VAL A 180 5.66 -10.78 17.69
N PHE A 181 4.51 -10.11 17.73
CA PHE A 181 4.34 -8.82 18.37
C PHE A 181 4.25 -8.95 19.90
N SER A 182 5.35 -8.62 20.57
CA SER A 182 5.48 -8.69 22.03
C SER A 182 5.22 -7.34 22.71
N PHE A 183 5.05 -7.34 24.04
CA PHE A 183 4.98 -6.12 24.83
C PHE A 183 6.25 -5.26 24.69
N ASN A 184 7.43 -5.88 24.54
CA ASN A 184 8.67 -5.17 24.27
C ASN A 184 8.62 -4.44 22.92
N SER A 185 8.02 -5.07 21.90
CA SER A 185 7.80 -4.42 20.60
C SER A 185 6.86 -3.23 20.73
N LEU A 186 5.75 -3.37 21.46
CA LEU A 186 4.84 -2.27 21.74
C LEU A 186 5.55 -1.11 22.46
N TRP A 187 6.37 -1.41 23.48
CA TRP A 187 7.12 -0.40 24.23
C TRP A 187 8.13 0.32 23.34
N LYS A 188 8.89 -0.39 22.49
CA LYS A 188 9.82 0.19 21.52
C LYS A 188 9.12 1.15 20.54
N VAL A 189 7.95 0.76 20.02
CA VAL A 189 7.14 1.64 19.16
C VAL A 189 6.72 2.89 19.93
N TYR A 190 6.16 2.71 21.13
CA TYR A 190 5.69 3.80 21.97
C TYR A 190 6.80 4.82 22.30
N THR A 191 7.97 4.35 22.75
CA THR A 191 9.10 5.24 23.08
C THR A 191 9.57 6.04 21.86
N ARG A 192 9.57 5.45 20.67
CA ARG A 192 9.95 6.16 19.44
C ARG A 192 8.94 7.22 19.04
N ILE A 193 7.65 6.89 19.08
CA ILE A 193 6.60 7.88 18.81
C ILE A 193 6.74 9.06 19.78
N LEU A 194 6.95 8.80 21.08
CA LEU A 194 7.19 9.85 22.05
C LEU A 194 8.44 10.70 21.75
N ASP A 195 9.53 10.08 21.32
CA ASP A 195 10.76 10.78 20.97
C ASP A 195 10.60 11.64 19.71
N GLU A 196 9.84 11.18 18.72
CA GLU A 196 9.48 11.97 17.53
C GLU A 196 8.57 13.14 17.90
N LEU A 197 7.57 12.92 18.76
CA LEU A 197 6.68 13.99 19.25
C LEU A 197 7.43 15.07 20.04
N LYS A 198 8.54 14.74 20.71
CA LYS A 198 9.41 15.70 21.42
C LYS A 198 10.28 16.56 20.49
N LYS A 199 10.33 16.26 19.19
CA LYS A 199 11.11 17.02 18.18
C LYS A 199 10.19 17.81 17.23
N PRO A 200 9.46 18.83 17.72
CA PRO A 200 8.41 19.50 16.94
C PRO A 200 8.90 20.21 15.65
N ARG A 201 10.20 20.60 15.57
CA ARG A 201 10.75 21.26 14.38
C ARG A 201 11.12 20.33 13.22
N GLN A 202 11.26 19.02 13.45
CA GLN A 202 11.69 18.08 12.40
C GLN A 202 10.51 17.40 11.70
N MET A 203 9.37 17.21 12.37
CA MET A 203 8.19 16.55 11.76
C MET A 203 7.61 17.30 10.55
N ILE A 204 7.52 18.64 10.61
CA ILE A 204 6.93 19.45 9.53
C ILE A 204 7.83 19.43 8.28
N GLN A 205 9.15 19.50 8.48
CA GLN A 205 10.13 19.42 7.39
C GLN A 205 10.15 17.99 6.81
N HIS A 206 10.15 16.96 7.65
CA HIS A 206 10.19 15.56 7.20
C HIS A 206 8.91 15.11 6.50
N HIS A 207 7.73 15.61 6.88
CA HIS A 207 6.48 15.37 6.14
C HIS A 207 6.50 16.04 4.76
N THR A 208 6.92 17.30 4.68
CA THR A 208 6.96 18.05 3.41
C THR A 208 8.04 17.49 2.47
N ASP A 209 9.18 17.07 3.02
CA ASP A 209 10.26 16.44 2.26
C ASP A 209 9.86 15.01 1.85
N SER A 210 9.27 14.19 2.73
CA SER A 210 8.83 12.82 2.37
C SER A 210 7.75 12.77 1.29
N ILE A 211 6.90 13.79 1.18
CA ILE A 211 5.92 13.90 0.09
C ILE A 211 6.60 14.18 -1.27
N ASN A 212 7.75 14.85 -1.26
CA ASN A 212 8.54 15.20 -2.46
C ASN A 212 9.81 14.36 -2.67
N VAL A 213 10.09 13.40 -1.78
CA VAL A 213 11.23 12.50 -1.91
C VAL A 213 10.97 11.60 -3.12
N GLU A 214 11.92 11.59 -4.04
CA GLU A 214 11.95 10.60 -5.10
C GLU A 214 12.19 9.23 -4.46
N TYR A 215 11.13 8.42 -4.37
CA TYR A 215 11.18 7.07 -3.80
C TYR A 215 11.91 6.13 -4.76
N THR A 216 13.23 6.27 -4.78
CA THR A 216 14.13 5.46 -5.58
C THR A 216 14.24 4.04 -5.01
N ARG A 217 14.57 3.09 -5.87
CA ARG A 217 14.86 1.70 -5.46
C ARG A 217 15.95 1.62 -4.38
N SER A 218 16.92 2.53 -4.40
CA SER A 218 17.96 2.64 -3.37
C SER A 218 17.39 3.05 -2.02
N LEU A 219 16.51 4.06 -1.98
CA LEU A 219 15.86 4.49 -0.76
C LEU A 219 15.02 3.37 -0.13
N VAL A 220 14.24 2.65 -0.95
CA VAL A 220 13.45 1.51 -0.48
C VAL A 220 14.33 0.41 0.13
N LYS A 221 15.49 0.12 -0.48
CA LYS A 221 16.47 -0.82 0.08
C LYS A 221 17.10 -0.32 1.38
N GLU A 222 17.40 0.96 1.47
CA GLU A 222 17.93 1.59 2.68
C GLU A 222 16.93 1.52 3.83
N MET A 223 15.67 1.90 3.57
CA MET A 223 14.57 1.79 4.54
C MET A 223 14.37 0.35 5.01
N GLY A 224 14.40 -0.62 4.11
CA GLY A 224 14.31 -2.04 4.48
C GLY A 224 15.47 -2.51 5.35
N SER A 225 16.70 -2.08 5.02
CA SER A 225 17.90 -2.40 5.81
C SER A 225 17.85 -1.76 7.20
N TYR A 226 17.36 -0.52 7.28
CA TYR A 226 17.15 0.20 8.52
C TYR A 226 16.08 -0.48 9.39
N GLN A 227 14.93 -0.85 8.83
CA GLN A 227 13.88 -1.57 9.54
C GLN A 227 14.39 -2.90 10.12
N LYS A 228 15.16 -3.67 9.35
CA LYS A 228 15.77 -4.92 9.82
C LYS A 228 16.75 -4.70 10.98
N LYS A 229 17.49 -3.59 10.98
CA LYS A 229 18.37 -3.21 12.10
C LYS A 229 17.57 -2.85 13.36
N LEU A 230 16.42 -2.19 13.19
CA LEU A 230 15.57 -1.78 14.30
C LEU A 230 14.76 -2.94 14.90
N TRP A 231 14.42 -3.91 14.06
CA TRP A 231 13.53 -5.03 14.37
C TRP A 231 14.17 -6.36 13.94
N PRO A 232 15.32 -6.76 14.51
CA PRO A 232 16.03 -7.97 14.09
C PRO A 232 15.26 -9.26 14.35
N GLU A 233 14.24 -9.20 15.21
CA GLU A 233 13.34 -10.29 15.56
C GLU A 233 12.28 -10.58 14.48
N PHE A 234 12.14 -9.70 13.49
CA PHE A 234 11.13 -9.73 12.43
C PHE A 234 11.75 -9.93 11.05
#